data_AF-A0A2N3FEG4-F1
#
_entry.id   AF-A0A2N3FEG4-F1
#
_cell.length_a   1.000
_cell.length_b   1.000
_cell.length_c   1.000
_cell.angle_alpha   90.00
_cell.angle_beta   90.00
_cell.angle_gamma   90.00
#
_symmetry.space_group_name_H-M   'P 1'
#
loop_
_entity.id
_entity.type
_entity.pdbx_description
1 polymer ?
#
loop_
_entity_poly.entity_id
_entity_poly.type
_entity_poly.pdbx_seq_one_letter_code
_entity_poly.pdbx_strand_id
1 'polypeptide(L)'
;MRLRFILGEVFNGLRRNGTMALSVVLVTFVSLTFVGAAALTQMQVDKLKDDWYGKVEVSVFLCPEQSRHVQCAAGRATTAQEESIRSVLKEGSVAPLVQEVTYESREEAFAKLRERDTDNRFALLTADGMQASFRVKLADPEQFEVVADAVQGLPGVDEVQDQREIFKGLFSLLNAATFIAAGLAAVMLLAAVLLITTTIRLSALSRRRETNIMRMVGASRGLIQMPFMLEGAVAATLGALMAATGLWLSVRYLVEDWLRGSVTFVDYISGADVLTVAPWLLAIAVGLAALASLATLGRYTRA
;
A
#
# COMPACT_ATOMS: atom_id res chain seq x y z
N MET A 1 -36.66 -11.43 23.03
CA MET A 1 -36.45 -11.09 24.45
C MET A 1 -35.01 -11.30 24.95
N ARG A 2 -34.26 -12.33 24.51
CA ARG A 2 -32.87 -12.58 24.99
C ARG A 2 -31.82 -11.55 24.52
N LEU A 3 -31.93 -11.03 23.28
CA LEU A 3 -30.93 -10.10 22.73
C LEU A 3 -30.90 -8.73 23.43
N ARG A 4 -32.07 -8.17 23.77
CA ARG A 4 -32.19 -6.87 24.46
C ARG A 4 -31.66 -6.93 25.90
N PHE A 5 -31.80 -8.09 26.55
CA PHE A 5 -31.23 -8.35 27.87
C PHE A 5 -29.69 -8.42 27.80
N ILE A 6 -29.14 -9.20 26.87
CA ILE A 6 -27.69 -9.31 26.66
C ILE A 6 -27.07 -7.94 26.31
N LEU A 7 -27.67 -7.17 25.39
CA LEU A 7 -27.20 -5.84 25.03
C LEU A 7 -27.28 -4.84 26.20
N GLY A 8 -28.35 -4.89 27.00
CA GLY A 8 -28.50 -4.05 28.19
C GLY A 8 -27.43 -4.35 29.25
N GLU A 9 -27.07 -5.62 29.40
CA GLU A 9 -26.05 -6.07 30.36
C GLU A 9 -24.63 -5.71 29.89
N VAL A 10 -24.36 -5.81 28.58
CA VAL A 10 -23.11 -5.33 27.96
C VAL A 10 -22.99 -3.81 28.13
N PHE A 11 -24.04 -3.03 27.87
CA PHE A 11 -24.00 -1.57 28.01
C PHE A 11 -23.83 -1.13 29.47
N ASN A 12 -24.55 -1.74 30.40
CA ASN A 12 -24.35 -1.48 31.83
C ASN A 12 -22.95 -1.92 32.30
N GLY A 13 -22.41 -3.00 31.73
CA GLY A 13 -21.06 -3.47 31.99
C GLY A 13 -19.98 -2.50 31.52
N LEU A 14 -20.11 -2.01 30.29
CA LEU A 14 -19.29 -0.94 29.70
C LEU A 14 -19.35 0.33 30.55
N ARG A 15 -20.55 0.76 30.97
CA ARG A 15 -20.71 1.97 31.79
C ARG A 15 -20.07 1.82 33.18
N ARG A 16 -20.18 0.64 33.80
CA ARG A 16 -19.68 0.38 35.15
C ARG A 16 -18.17 0.18 35.19
N ASN A 17 -17.56 -0.25 34.08
CA ASN A 17 -16.10 -0.44 33.93
C ASN A 17 -15.52 0.41 32.79
N GLY A 18 -16.02 1.66 32.66
CA GLY A 18 -15.79 2.51 31.50
C GLY A 18 -14.34 2.87 31.23
N THR A 19 -13.50 2.96 32.27
CA THR A 19 -12.07 3.26 32.11
C THR A 19 -11.34 2.13 31.39
N MET A 20 -11.59 0.88 31.81
CA MET A 20 -10.99 -0.30 31.19
C MET A 20 -11.48 -0.51 29.75
N ALA A 21 -12.79 -0.33 29.53
CA ALA A 21 -13.35 -0.40 28.18
C ALA A 21 -12.78 0.70 27.26
N LEU A 22 -12.63 1.92 27.78
CA LEU A 22 -12.02 3.03 27.06
C LEU A 22 -10.56 2.74 26.68
N SER A 23 -9.77 2.14 27.59
CA SER A 23 -8.40 1.74 27.27
C SER A 23 -8.35 0.74 26.12
N VAL A 24 -9.25 -0.25 26.10
CA VAL A 24 -9.36 -1.22 24.98
C VAL A 24 -9.75 -0.53 23.68
N VAL A 25 -10.75 0.37 23.73
CA VAL A 25 -11.18 1.15 22.56
C VAL A 25 -10.00 1.96 21.99
N LEU A 26 -9.28 2.71 22.84
CA LEU A 26 -8.18 3.57 22.43
C LEU A 26 -7.01 2.78 21.84
N VAL A 27 -6.60 1.68 22.47
CA VAL A 27 -5.49 0.86 21.93
C VAL A 27 -5.90 0.21 20.61
N THR A 28 -7.14 -0.31 20.53
CA THR A 28 -7.65 -0.88 19.27
C THR A 28 -7.73 0.18 18.17
N PHE A 29 -8.18 1.40 18.51
CA PHE A 29 -8.20 2.55 17.62
C PHE A 29 -6.81 2.86 17.06
N VAL A 30 -5.81 3.04 17.92
CA VAL A 30 -4.44 3.37 17.47
C VAL A 30 -3.86 2.22 16.64
N SER A 31 -4.04 0.97 17.07
CA SER A 31 -3.55 -0.21 16.34
C SER A 31 -4.11 -0.28 14.92
N LEU A 32 -5.43 -0.17 14.78
CA LEU A 32 -6.10 -0.25 13.49
C LEU A 32 -5.89 0.99 12.63
N THR A 33 -5.58 2.14 13.23
CA THR A 33 -5.15 3.33 12.49
C THR A 33 -3.83 3.07 11.78
N PHE A 34 -2.84 2.45 12.44
CA PHE A 34 -1.59 2.07 11.79
C PHE A 34 -1.79 1.01 10.70
N VAL A 35 -2.62 -0.01 10.94
CA VAL A 35 -2.98 -1.01 9.92
C VAL A 35 -3.61 -0.34 8.69
N GLY A 36 -4.62 0.51 8.91
CA GLY A 36 -5.32 1.17 7.83
C GLY A 36 -4.45 2.21 7.11
N ALA A 37 -3.60 2.94 7.81
CA ALA A 37 -2.64 3.86 7.21
C ALA A 37 -1.62 3.12 6.33
N ALA A 38 -1.10 1.97 6.77
CA ALA A 38 -0.22 1.13 5.97
C ALA A 38 -0.93 0.63 4.69
N ALA A 39 -2.17 0.14 4.83
CA ALA A 39 -2.96 -0.32 3.70
C ALA A 39 -3.26 0.80 2.68
N LEU A 40 -3.67 1.97 3.16
CA LEU A 40 -3.94 3.13 2.29
C LEU A 40 -2.67 3.66 1.63
N THR A 41 -1.53 3.65 2.32
CA THR A 41 -0.23 4.02 1.74
C THR A 41 0.14 3.05 0.63
N GLN A 42 -0.06 1.75 0.83
CA GLN A 42 0.17 0.75 -0.21
C GLN A 42 -0.73 0.99 -1.43
N MET A 43 -2.04 1.23 -1.21
CA MET A 43 -2.96 1.57 -2.31
C MET A 43 -2.53 2.83 -3.06
N GLN A 44 -2.00 3.85 -2.36
CA GLN A 44 -1.45 5.04 -3.01
C GLN A 44 -0.21 4.71 -3.85
N VAL A 45 0.69 3.86 -3.35
CA VAL A 45 1.86 3.38 -4.11
C VAL A 45 1.42 2.67 -5.38
N ASP A 46 0.42 1.79 -5.28
CA ASP A 46 -0.08 1.02 -6.41
C ASP A 46 -0.75 1.93 -7.46
N LYS A 47 -1.59 2.88 -7.04
CA LYS A 47 -2.15 3.91 -7.94
C LYS A 47 -1.08 4.75 -8.64
N LEU A 48 -0.08 5.22 -7.89
CA LEU A 48 1.05 5.94 -8.48
C LEU A 48 1.79 5.07 -9.50
N LYS A 49 2.02 3.79 -9.19
CA LYS A 49 2.66 2.87 -10.12
C LYS A 49 1.82 2.68 -11.37
N ASP A 50 0.52 2.45 -11.26
CA ASP A 50 -0.34 2.21 -12.43
C ASP A 50 -0.41 3.45 -13.35
N ASP A 51 -0.63 4.64 -12.78
CA ASP A 51 -0.71 5.89 -13.55
C ASP A 51 0.59 6.25 -14.27
N TRP A 52 1.73 5.96 -13.62
CA TRP A 52 3.05 6.27 -14.18
C TRP A 52 3.56 5.14 -15.06
N TYR A 53 3.61 3.91 -14.57
CA TYR A 53 4.13 2.77 -15.33
C TYR A 53 3.28 2.46 -16.57
N GLY A 54 1.97 2.73 -16.56
CA GLY A 54 1.14 2.65 -17.76
C GLY A 54 1.51 3.63 -18.88
N LYS A 55 2.26 4.69 -18.54
CA LYS A 55 2.75 5.75 -19.45
C LYS A 55 4.26 5.72 -19.66
N VAL A 56 5.00 4.96 -18.85
CA VAL A 56 6.46 4.89 -18.93
C VAL A 56 6.85 3.90 -20.01
N GLU A 57 7.58 4.41 -21.00
CA GLU A 57 8.17 3.63 -22.07
C GLU A 57 9.65 3.41 -21.77
N VAL A 58 10.12 2.19 -22.05
CA VAL A 58 11.54 1.89 -22.08
C VAL A 58 12.16 2.60 -23.25
N SER A 59 13.22 3.36 -22.99
CA SER A 59 13.84 4.22 -23.97
C SER A 59 15.16 3.59 -24.39
N VAL A 60 15.16 2.93 -25.54
CA VAL A 60 16.36 2.35 -26.14
C VAL A 60 16.97 3.41 -27.05
N PHE A 61 17.96 4.13 -26.56
CA PHE A 61 18.64 5.16 -27.31
C PHE A 61 19.63 4.55 -28.30
N LEU A 62 19.63 5.09 -29.52
CA LEU A 62 20.50 4.66 -30.60
C LEU A 62 21.78 5.49 -30.63
N CYS A 63 22.86 4.86 -31.09
CA CYS A 63 24.18 5.49 -31.18
C CYS A 63 24.13 6.86 -31.88
N PRO A 64 24.44 7.97 -31.18
CA PRO A 64 24.61 9.28 -31.78
C PRO A 64 25.94 9.38 -32.56
N GLU A 65 26.16 10.50 -33.24
CA GLU A 65 27.41 10.72 -33.99
C GLU A 65 28.64 10.79 -33.08
N GLN A 66 28.45 11.26 -31.85
CA GLN A 66 29.48 11.34 -30.83
C GLN A 66 28.96 10.68 -29.55
N SER A 67 29.22 9.39 -29.40
CA SER A 67 29.02 8.67 -28.14
C SER A 67 30.36 8.36 -27.48
N ARG A 68 30.35 8.30 -26.14
CA ARG A 68 31.49 7.82 -25.34
C ARG A 68 31.44 6.32 -25.08
N HIS A 69 30.37 5.66 -25.51
CA HIS A 69 30.15 4.24 -25.31
C HIS A 69 30.83 3.39 -26.38
N VAL A 70 31.46 2.29 -25.96
CA VAL A 70 32.30 1.43 -26.82
C VAL A 70 31.47 0.78 -27.93
N GLN A 71 30.23 0.43 -27.65
CA GLN A 71 29.27 -0.14 -28.61
C GLN A 71 28.87 0.84 -29.73
N CYS A 72 29.16 2.13 -29.57
CA CYS A 72 28.92 3.18 -30.55
C CYS A 72 30.20 3.71 -31.20
N ALA A 73 31.33 3.01 -31.07
CA ALA A 73 32.61 3.42 -31.65
C ALA A 73 32.57 3.55 -33.19
N ALA A 74 31.65 2.85 -33.86
CA ALA A 74 31.42 2.94 -35.30
C ALA A 74 30.65 4.20 -35.72
N GLY A 75 30.25 5.05 -34.77
CA GLY A 75 29.45 6.25 -35.00
C GLY A 75 27.95 5.95 -35.03
N ARG A 76 27.22 6.74 -35.82
CA ARG A 76 25.76 6.70 -35.88
C ARG A 76 25.22 5.30 -36.21
N ALA A 77 24.15 4.90 -35.53
CA ALA A 77 23.43 3.66 -35.83
C ALA A 77 22.98 3.61 -37.30
N THR A 78 23.31 2.52 -37.97
CA THR A 78 22.93 2.27 -39.37
C THR A 78 21.52 1.71 -39.46
N THR A 79 20.86 1.87 -40.61
CA THR A 79 19.51 1.34 -40.84
C THR A 79 19.43 -0.19 -40.64
N ALA A 80 20.50 -0.91 -40.94
CA ALA A 80 20.59 -2.36 -40.70
C ALA A 80 20.63 -2.70 -39.19
N GLN A 81 21.30 -1.88 -38.38
CA GLN A 81 21.32 -2.04 -36.93
C GLN A 81 19.97 -1.69 -36.31
N GLU A 82 19.32 -0.61 -36.76
CA GLU A 82 17.98 -0.24 -36.32
C GLU A 82 16.96 -1.36 -36.59
N GLU A 83 17.02 -1.98 -37.77
CA GLU A 83 16.12 -3.09 -38.11
C GLU A 83 16.42 -4.36 -37.28
N SER A 84 17.69 -4.64 -37.02
CA SER A 84 18.09 -5.74 -36.12
C SER A 84 17.54 -5.53 -34.70
N ILE A 85 17.64 -4.31 -34.15
CA ILE A 85 17.11 -3.98 -32.82
C ILE A 85 15.59 -4.12 -32.81
N ARG A 86 14.91 -3.63 -33.86
CA ARG A 86 13.46 -3.76 -34.04
C ARG A 86 13.01 -5.22 -34.07
N SER A 87 13.72 -6.09 -34.80
CA SER A 87 13.41 -7.52 -34.87
C SER A 87 13.59 -8.20 -33.51
N VAL A 88 14.67 -7.89 -32.76
CA VAL A 88 14.84 -8.42 -31.40
C VAL A 88 13.68 -8.03 -30.48
N LEU A 89 13.22 -6.77 -30.56
CA LEU A 89 12.11 -6.28 -29.75
C LEU A 89 10.74 -6.87 -30.13
N LYS A 90 10.50 -7.14 -31.42
CA LYS A 90 9.19 -7.58 -31.93
C LYS A 90 9.05 -9.09 -32.14
N GLU A 91 10.16 -9.78 -32.42
CA GLU A 91 10.18 -11.18 -32.84
C GLU A 91 11.17 -12.02 -32.02
N GLY A 92 12.04 -11.37 -31.25
CA GLY A 92 13.03 -12.04 -30.41
C GLY A 92 12.45 -12.65 -29.12
N SER A 93 13.35 -13.08 -28.24
CA SER A 93 13.01 -13.70 -26.95
C SER A 93 12.23 -12.77 -26.00
N VAL A 94 12.33 -11.46 -26.20
CA VAL A 94 11.64 -10.45 -25.38
C VAL A 94 10.30 -10.01 -25.96
N ALA A 95 9.93 -10.45 -27.16
CA ALA A 95 8.67 -10.08 -27.81
C ALA A 95 7.42 -10.34 -26.95
N PRO A 96 7.31 -11.43 -26.17
CA PRO A 96 6.15 -11.64 -25.29
C PRO A 96 6.01 -10.59 -24.18
N LEU A 97 7.10 -9.88 -23.86
CA LEU A 97 7.15 -8.85 -22.81
C LEU A 97 6.87 -7.46 -23.36
N VAL A 98 6.81 -7.30 -24.68
CA VAL A 98 6.68 -6.01 -25.37
C VAL A 98 5.27 -5.88 -25.92
N GLN A 99 4.54 -4.85 -25.49
CA GLN A 99 3.23 -4.48 -26.03
C GLN A 99 3.35 -3.68 -27.32
N GLU A 100 4.23 -2.67 -27.34
CA GLU A 100 4.33 -1.71 -28.43
C GLU A 100 5.77 -1.24 -28.60
N VAL A 101 6.18 -1.01 -29.86
CA VAL A 101 7.50 -0.46 -30.20
C VAL A 101 7.30 0.68 -31.18
N THR A 102 7.61 1.89 -30.72
CA THR A 102 7.52 3.12 -31.50
C THR A 102 8.92 3.64 -31.76
N TYR A 103 9.24 3.95 -33.01
CA TYR A 103 10.49 4.63 -33.35
C TYR A 103 10.27 6.13 -33.20
N GLU A 104 11.16 6.80 -32.50
CA GLU A 104 11.16 8.25 -32.35
C GLU A 104 12.43 8.82 -32.99
N SER A 105 12.23 9.69 -33.97
CA SER A 105 13.35 10.35 -34.65
C SER A 105 13.98 11.45 -33.78
N ARG A 106 15.16 11.93 -34.17
CA ARG A 106 15.84 13.03 -33.47
C ARG A 106 15.02 14.31 -33.49
N GLU A 107 14.39 14.59 -34.63
CA GLU A 107 13.54 15.75 -34.85
C GLU A 107 12.27 15.68 -34.01
N GLU A 108 11.65 14.50 -33.92
CA GLU A 108 10.49 14.25 -33.06
C GLU A 108 10.84 14.39 -31.58
N ALA A 109 11.97 13.80 -31.16
CA ALA A 109 12.48 13.93 -29.79
C ALA A 109 12.76 15.40 -29.44
N PHE A 110 13.35 16.16 -30.37
CA PHE A 110 13.62 17.59 -30.20
C PHE A 110 12.32 18.40 -30.09
N ALA A 111 11.32 18.13 -30.94
CA ALA A 111 10.03 18.79 -30.91
C ALA A 111 9.30 18.55 -29.57
N LYS A 112 9.25 17.30 -29.10
CA LYS A 112 8.65 16.96 -27.80
C LYS A 112 9.40 17.58 -26.62
N LEU A 113 10.73 17.64 -26.68
CA LEU A 113 11.53 18.36 -25.69
C LEU A 113 11.17 19.84 -25.69
N ARG A 114 10.98 20.44 -26.87
CA ARG A 114 10.64 21.86 -26.97
C ARG A 114 9.28 22.23 -26.42
N GLU A 115 8.28 21.37 -26.64
CA GLU A 115 6.95 21.52 -26.05
C GLU A 115 6.96 21.45 -24.52
N ARG A 116 7.84 20.63 -23.93
CA ARG A 116 7.95 20.46 -22.47
C ARG A 116 8.82 21.51 -21.78
N ASP A 117 9.72 22.16 -22.51
CA ASP A 117 10.65 23.16 -21.97
C ASP A 117 10.02 24.57 -21.87
N THR A 118 9.03 24.72 -21.00
CA THR A 118 8.31 26.00 -20.83
C THR A 118 9.19 27.16 -20.35
N ASP A 119 10.33 26.87 -19.72
CA ASP A 119 11.27 27.86 -19.17
C ASP A 119 12.47 28.14 -20.09
N ASN A 120 12.45 27.62 -21.33
CA ASN A 120 13.49 27.84 -22.34
C ASN A 120 14.91 27.44 -21.87
N ARG A 121 15.01 26.42 -20.99
CA ARG A 121 16.26 25.95 -20.41
C ARG A 121 17.16 25.24 -21.43
N PHE A 122 16.59 24.75 -22.52
CA PHE A 122 17.29 24.03 -23.59
C PHE A 122 17.34 24.83 -24.90
N ALA A 123 17.26 26.16 -24.84
CA ALA A 123 17.22 27.05 -26.01
C ALA A 123 18.40 26.90 -26.98
N LEU A 124 19.57 26.48 -26.48
CA LEU A 124 20.80 26.30 -27.26
C LEU A 124 20.91 24.88 -27.86
N LEU A 125 20.01 23.97 -27.51
CA LEU A 125 20.01 22.61 -28.04
C LEU A 125 19.42 22.62 -29.46
N THR A 126 20.04 21.87 -30.37
CA THR A 126 19.54 21.65 -31.73
C THR A 126 19.12 20.19 -31.89
N ALA A 127 18.36 19.88 -32.95
CA ALA A 127 17.97 18.50 -33.26
C ALA A 127 19.16 17.55 -33.45
N ASP A 128 20.31 18.06 -33.90
CA ASP A 128 21.55 17.29 -34.03
C ASP A 128 22.14 16.84 -32.68
N GLY A 129 21.79 17.55 -31.59
CA GLY A 129 22.13 17.17 -30.23
C GLY A 129 21.21 16.09 -29.64
N MET A 130 20.16 15.68 -30.35
CA MET A 130 19.22 14.65 -29.91
C MET A 130 19.58 13.27 -30.48
N GLN A 131 19.14 12.24 -29.77
CA GLN A 131 19.35 10.85 -30.11
C GLN A 131 18.05 10.28 -30.69
N ALA A 132 18.13 9.41 -31.69
CA ALA A 132 16.97 8.62 -32.10
C ALA A 132 16.76 7.51 -31.06
N SER A 133 15.52 7.09 -30.82
CA SER A 133 15.25 6.05 -29.83
C SER A 133 14.08 5.15 -30.22
N PHE A 134 14.12 3.90 -29.77
CA PHE A 134 12.94 3.06 -29.72
C PHE A 134 12.27 3.23 -28.36
N ARG A 135 11.02 3.68 -28.38
CA ARG A 135 10.12 3.73 -27.24
C ARG A 135 9.36 2.41 -27.17
N VAL A 136 9.67 1.61 -26.15
CA VAL A 136 9.15 0.26 -25.98
C VAL A 136 8.21 0.23 -24.79
N LYS A 137 6.94 -0.04 -25.04
CA LYS A 137 5.94 -0.24 -23.98
C LYS A 137 5.94 -1.71 -23.59
N LEU A 138 6.14 -2.00 -22.30
CA LEU A 138 6.15 -3.36 -21.78
C LEU A 138 4.76 -3.83 -21.40
N ALA A 139 4.55 -5.14 -21.48
CA ALA A 139 3.36 -5.81 -20.95
C ALA A 139 3.33 -5.79 -19.43
N ASP A 140 4.49 -6.06 -18.82
CA ASP A 140 4.75 -5.89 -17.41
C ASP A 140 5.93 -4.91 -17.25
N PRO A 141 5.67 -3.67 -16.77
CA PRO A 141 6.72 -2.69 -16.51
C PRO A 141 7.81 -3.21 -15.57
N GLU A 142 7.51 -4.14 -14.66
CA GLU A 142 8.49 -4.72 -13.73
C GLU A 142 9.57 -5.55 -14.44
N GLN A 143 9.33 -5.99 -15.69
CA GLN A 143 10.26 -6.80 -16.48
C GLN A 143 11.24 -5.99 -17.35
N PHE A 144 11.42 -4.70 -17.05
CA PHE A 144 12.41 -3.83 -17.71
C PHE A 144 13.79 -4.46 -17.80
N GLU A 145 14.33 -4.99 -16.70
CA GLU A 145 15.72 -5.47 -16.66
C GLU A 145 15.96 -6.57 -17.71
N VAL A 146 14.97 -7.45 -17.93
CA VAL A 146 15.04 -8.52 -18.93
C VAL A 146 15.13 -7.96 -20.35
N VAL A 147 14.35 -6.91 -20.66
CA VAL A 147 14.36 -6.28 -21.98
C VAL A 147 15.60 -5.42 -22.16
N ALA A 148 16.03 -4.71 -21.12
CA ALA A 148 17.22 -3.89 -21.12
C ALA A 148 18.48 -4.74 -21.36
N ASP A 149 18.64 -5.84 -20.62
CA ASP A 149 19.78 -6.76 -20.79
C ASP A 149 19.83 -7.38 -22.19
N ALA A 150 18.68 -7.64 -22.80
CA ALA A 150 18.60 -8.20 -24.14
C ALA A 150 19.03 -7.22 -25.24
N VAL A 151 18.90 -5.90 -25.00
CA VAL A 151 19.14 -4.88 -26.04
C VAL A 151 20.33 -3.96 -25.77
N GLN A 152 20.77 -3.79 -24.52
CA GLN A 152 21.85 -2.87 -24.14
C GLN A 152 23.21 -3.24 -24.75
N GLY A 153 23.44 -4.52 -25.07
CA GLY A 153 24.66 -5.00 -25.72
C GLY A 153 24.61 -5.05 -27.25
N LEU A 154 23.49 -4.67 -27.88
CA LEU A 154 23.34 -4.77 -29.32
C LEU A 154 24.12 -3.68 -30.05
N PRO A 155 24.75 -3.99 -31.21
CA PRO A 155 25.38 -2.97 -32.04
C PRO A 155 24.37 -1.90 -32.47
N GLY A 156 24.67 -0.63 -32.22
CA GLY A 156 23.78 0.49 -32.56
C GLY A 156 22.91 0.99 -31.40
N VAL A 157 22.91 0.32 -30.25
CA VAL A 157 22.31 0.81 -28.99
C VAL A 157 23.36 1.56 -28.19
N ASP A 158 23.03 2.77 -27.75
CA ASP A 158 23.89 3.59 -26.89
C ASP A 158 23.63 3.27 -25.42
N GLU A 159 22.38 3.52 -25.00
CA GLU A 159 21.92 3.37 -23.63
C GLU A 159 20.46 2.92 -23.61
N VAL A 160 20.10 2.11 -22.63
CA VAL A 160 18.71 1.76 -22.35
C VAL A 160 18.34 2.42 -21.03
N GLN A 161 17.46 3.42 -21.08
CA GLN A 161 17.03 4.14 -19.88
C GLN A 161 15.65 3.66 -19.42
N ASP A 162 15.57 3.40 -18.13
CA ASP A 162 14.31 3.21 -17.42
C ASP A 162 13.83 4.53 -16.85
N GLN A 163 12.74 5.07 -17.40
CA GLN A 163 12.18 6.31 -16.86
C GLN A 163 11.58 6.11 -15.44
N ARG A 164 11.41 4.87 -14.98
CA ARG A 164 10.98 4.54 -13.61
C ARG A 164 12.07 4.82 -12.57
N GLU A 165 13.35 4.83 -12.95
CA GLU A 165 14.44 5.04 -11.99
C GLU A 165 14.35 6.38 -11.26
N ILE A 166 13.80 7.41 -11.92
CA ILE A 166 13.58 8.74 -11.35
C ILE A 166 12.74 8.66 -10.05
N PHE A 167 11.77 7.73 -10.01
CA PHE A 167 10.86 7.57 -8.88
C PHE A 167 11.19 6.36 -7.99
N LYS A 168 12.22 5.57 -8.33
CA LYS A 168 12.65 4.40 -7.55
C LYS A 168 12.93 4.77 -6.09
N GLY A 169 13.56 5.92 -5.85
CA GLY A 169 13.80 6.45 -4.50
C GLY A 169 12.52 6.78 -3.74
N LEU A 170 11.54 7.40 -4.40
CA LEU A 170 10.23 7.71 -3.80
C LEU A 170 9.47 6.43 -3.44
N PHE A 171 9.37 5.48 -4.37
CA PHE A 171 8.69 4.21 -4.12
C PHE A 171 9.38 3.40 -3.02
N SER A 172 10.71 3.37 -3.00
CA SER A 172 11.47 2.74 -1.91
C SER A 172 11.16 3.38 -0.56
N LEU A 173 11.05 4.71 -0.49
CA LEU A 173 10.71 5.43 0.73
C LEU A 173 9.28 5.11 1.21
N LEU A 174 8.31 5.14 0.29
CA LEU A 174 6.91 4.82 0.60
C LEU A 174 6.74 3.36 1.04
N ASN A 175 7.45 2.43 0.38
CA ASN A 175 7.47 1.02 0.79
C ASN A 175 8.11 0.86 2.17
N ALA A 176 9.25 1.51 2.43
CA ALA A 176 9.89 1.47 3.75
C ALA A 176 8.98 2.03 4.85
N ALA A 177 8.29 3.15 4.59
CA ALA A 177 7.30 3.72 5.50
C ALA A 177 6.14 2.73 5.78
N THR A 178 5.66 2.04 4.73
CA THR A 178 4.63 1.02 4.84
C THR A 178 5.09 -0.17 5.70
N PHE A 179 6.32 -0.65 5.51
CA PHE A 179 6.90 -1.72 6.33
C PHE A 179 7.03 -1.31 7.81
N ILE A 180 7.48 -0.08 8.09
CA ILE A 180 7.57 0.44 9.46
C ILE A 180 6.17 0.53 10.09
N ALA A 181 5.19 1.07 9.37
CA ALA A 181 3.82 1.17 9.83
C ALA A 181 3.20 -0.21 10.10
N ALA A 182 3.45 -1.19 9.23
CA ALA A 182 3.02 -2.58 9.40
C ALA A 182 3.69 -3.25 10.61
N GLY A 183 4.98 -3.00 10.85
CA GLY A 183 5.70 -3.48 12.03
C GLY A 183 5.13 -2.90 13.33
N LEU A 184 4.89 -1.59 13.37
CA LEU A 184 4.25 -0.92 14.50
C LEU A 184 2.83 -1.45 14.73
N ALA A 185 2.07 -1.63 13.66
CA ALA A 185 0.74 -2.23 13.72
C ALA A 185 0.78 -3.63 14.33
N ALA A 186 1.71 -4.50 13.93
CA ALA A 186 1.83 -5.85 14.49
C ALA A 186 2.08 -5.83 16.01
N VAL A 187 2.99 -4.98 16.48
CA VAL A 187 3.25 -4.81 17.93
C VAL A 187 2.01 -4.30 18.66
N MET A 188 1.32 -3.32 18.08
CA MET A 188 0.12 -2.73 18.68
C MET A 188 -1.07 -3.72 18.71
N LEU A 189 -1.23 -4.55 17.68
CA LEU A 189 -2.23 -5.62 17.65
C LEU A 189 -1.97 -6.66 18.75
N LEU A 190 -0.70 -7.03 18.98
CA LEU A 190 -0.33 -7.91 20.10
C LEU A 190 -0.66 -7.25 21.45
N ALA A 191 -0.36 -5.96 21.60
CA ALA A 191 -0.73 -5.21 22.80
C ALA A 191 -2.25 -5.16 23.00
N ALA A 192 -3.03 -4.99 21.92
CA ALA A 192 -4.49 -5.01 21.96
C ALA A 192 -5.01 -6.37 22.44
N VAL A 193 -4.52 -7.49 21.91
CA VAL A 193 -4.92 -8.84 22.37
C VAL A 193 -4.61 -9.04 23.85
N LEU A 194 -3.42 -8.63 24.30
CA LEU A 194 -3.03 -8.71 25.70
C LEU A 194 -3.94 -7.87 26.59
N LEU A 195 -4.23 -6.63 26.20
CA LEU A 195 -5.12 -5.74 26.94
C LEU A 195 -6.56 -6.21 26.97
N ILE A 196 -7.09 -6.75 25.87
CA ILE A 196 -8.43 -7.34 25.86
C ILE A 196 -8.47 -8.53 26.83
N THR A 197 -7.46 -9.39 26.79
CA THR A 197 -7.36 -10.57 27.67
C THR A 197 -7.30 -10.15 29.15
N THR A 198 -6.47 -9.17 29.50
CA THR A 198 -6.36 -8.68 30.89
C THR A 198 -7.63 -7.95 31.33
N THR A 199 -8.26 -7.21 30.43
CA THR A 199 -9.53 -6.51 30.70
C THR A 199 -10.66 -7.50 30.98
N ILE A 200 -10.78 -8.58 30.20
CA ILE A 200 -11.74 -9.67 30.45
C ILE A 200 -11.52 -10.27 31.85
N ARG A 201 -10.27 -10.56 32.23
CA ARG A 201 -9.93 -11.10 33.55
C ARG A 201 -10.29 -10.16 34.69
N LEU A 202 -9.97 -8.87 34.54
CA LEU A 202 -10.28 -7.85 35.54
C LEU A 202 -11.79 -7.61 35.66
N SER A 203 -12.52 -7.60 34.54
CA SER A 203 -13.99 -7.49 34.54
C SER A 203 -14.62 -8.69 35.27
N ALA A 204 -14.15 -9.91 35.00
CA ALA A 204 -14.61 -11.12 35.68
C ALA A 204 -14.30 -11.12 37.20
N LEU A 205 -13.12 -10.62 37.60
CA LEU A 205 -12.75 -10.45 39.01
C LEU A 205 -13.64 -9.43 39.73
N SER A 206 -13.98 -8.32 39.07
CA SER A 206 -14.86 -7.30 39.65
C SER A 206 -16.27 -7.84 39.94
N ARG A 207 -16.73 -8.82 39.15
CA ARG A 207 -18.03 -9.51 39.30
C ARG A 207 -17.91 -10.90 39.92
N ARG A 208 -16.89 -11.15 40.76
CA ARG A 208 -16.66 -12.47 41.39
C ARG A 208 -17.86 -13.04 42.13
N ARG A 209 -18.72 -12.20 42.73
CA ARG A 209 -19.91 -12.65 43.46
C ARG A 209 -20.96 -13.23 42.50
N GLU A 210 -21.24 -12.54 41.41
CA GLU A 210 -22.19 -12.99 40.37
C GLU A 210 -21.68 -14.26 39.68
N THR A 211 -20.38 -14.30 39.34
CA THR A 211 -19.78 -15.48 38.72
C THR A 211 -19.77 -16.69 39.67
N ASN A 212 -19.59 -16.50 40.97
CA ASN A 212 -19.71 -17.58 41.96
C ASN A 212 -21.14 -18.10 42.09
N ILE A 213 -22.15 -17.22 42.10
CA ILE A 213 -23.57 -17.64 42.11
C ILE A 213 -23.89 -18.45 40.85
N MET A 214 -23.49 -17.97 39.67
CA MET A 214 -23.70 -18.71 38.41
C MET A 214 -23.04 -20.10 38.43
N ARG A 215 -21.85 -20.22 39.03
CA ARG A 215 -21.18 -21.53 39.21
C ARG A 215 -21.98 -22.47 40.12
N MET A 216 -22.58 -21.96 41.20
CA MET A 216 -23.39 -22.78 42.12
C MET A 216 -24.68 -23.31 41.48
N VAL A 217 -25.22 -22.59 40.49
CA VAL A 217 -26.40 -23.02 39.72
C VAL A 217 -26.03 -23.93 38.53
N GLY A 218 -24.74 -24.29 38.39
CA GLY A 218 -24.26 -25.21 37.34
C GLY A 218 -24.05 -24.57 35.96
N ALA A 219 -23.90 -23.24 35.89
CA ALA A 219 -23.63 -22.57 34.62
C ALA A 219 -22.29 -23.01 34.00
N SER A 220 -22.28 -23.25 32.69
CA SER A 220 -21.07 -23.63 31.97
C SER A 220 -20.04 -22.49 31.94
N ARG A 221 -18.75 -22.82 31.84
CA ARG A 221 -17.66 -21.83 31.81
C ARG A 221 -17.83 -20.79 30.69
N GLY A 222 -18.31 -21.22 29.52
CA GLY A 222 -18.59 -20.33 28.39
C GLY A 222 -19.75 -19.37 28.66
N LEU A 223 -20.82 -19.83 29.31
CA LEU A 223 -21.96 -18.98 29.67
C LEU A 223 -21.57 -17.89 30.68
N ILE A 224 -20.67 -18.21 31.61
CA ILE A 224 -20.14 -17.26 32.59
C ILE A 224 -19.22 -16.21 31.93
N GLN A 225 -18.44 -16.60 30.90
CA GLN A 225 -17.47 -15.72 30.24
C GLN A 225 -18.05 -14.88 29.09
N MET A 226 -19.14 -15.35 28.47
CA MET A 226 -19.82 -14.70 27.35
C MET A 226 -20.07 -13.19 27.50
N PRO A 227 -20.62 -12.68 28.62
CA PRO A 227 -20.85 -11.23 28.76
C PRO A 227 -19.55 -10.42 28.72
N PHE A 228 -18.46 -10.92 29.31
CA PHE A 228 -17.16 -10.24 29.31
C PHE A 228 -16.49 -10.28 27.93
N MET A 229 -16.65 -11.39 27.21
CA MET A 229 -16.16 -11.51 25.83
C MET A 229 -16.91 -10.55 24.89
N LEU A 230 -18.22 -10.40 25.07
CA LEU A 230 -19.02 -9.44 24.32
C LEU A 230 -18.67 -7.99 24.66
N GLU A 231 -18.38 -7.66 25.92
CA GLU A 231 -17.84 -6.33 26.30
C GLU A 231 -16.56 -6.00 25.53
N GLY A 232 -15.62 -6.95 25.49
CA GLY A 232 -14.36 -6.81 24.74
C GLY A 232 -14.57 -6.69 23.23
N ALA A 233 -15.48 -7.50 22.66
CA ALA A 233 -15.82 -7.44 21.25
C ALA A 233 -16.44 -6.10 20.87
N VAL A 234 -17.39 -5.59 21.68
CA VAL A 234 -18.02 -4.28 21.46
C VAL A 234 -16.99 -3.16 21.54
N ALA A 235 -16.11 -3.19 22.55
CA ALA A 235 -15.02 -2.22 22.69
C ALA A 235 -14.06 -2.24 21.48
N ALA A 236 -13.68 -3.44 21.01
CA ALA A 236 -12.83 -3.59 19.83
C ALA A 236 -13.51 -3.05 18.56
N THR A 237 -14.81 -3.36 18.34
CA THR A 237 -15.56 -2.82 17.20
C THR A 237 -15.71 -1.30 17.26
N LEU A 238 -15.92 -0.71 18.45
CA LEU A 238 -15.95 0.74 18.61
C LEU A 238 -14.60 1.37 18.26
N GLY A 239 -13.50 0.77 18.71
CA GLY A 239 -12.14 1.20 18.33
C GLY A 239 -11.91 1.14 16.82
N ALA A 240 -12.40 0.09 16.16
CA ALA A 240 -12.32 -0.06 14.70
C ALA A 240 -13.14 0.98 13.94
N LEU A 241 -14.36 1.28 14.40
CA LEU A 241 -15.20 2.34 13.82
C LEU A 241 -14.54 3.72 13.99
N MET A 242 -13.95 3.98 15.16
CA MET A 242 -13.17 5.19 15.39
C MET A 242 -11.95 5.26 14.47
N ALA A 243 -11.27 4.15 14.21
CA ALA A 243 -10.10 4.10 13.33
C ALA A 243 -10.51 4.37 11.88
N ALA A 244 -11.57 3.72 11.39
CA ALA A 244 -12.11 3.96 10.05
C ALA A 244 -12.56 5.41 9.87
N THR A 245 -13.28 5.97 10.85
CA THR A 245 -13.72 7.37 10.81
C THR A 245 -12.54 8.33 10.87
N GLY A 246 -11.57 8.06 11.75
CA GLY A 246 -10.35 8.85 11.87
C GLY A 246 -9.55 8.87 10.57
N LEU A 247 -9.34 7.70 9.96
CA LEU A 247 -8.67 7.58 8.66
C LEU A 247 -9.44 8.30 7.56
N TRP A 248 -10.77 8.20 7.53
CA TRP A 248 -11.59 8.91 6.54
C TRP A 248 -11.47 10.42 6.68
N LEU A 249 -11.51 10.94 7.91
CA LEU A 249 -11.28 12.36 8.19
C LEU A 249 -9.85 12.77 7.81
N SER A 250 -8.85 11.94 8.14
CA SER A 250 -7.45 12.20 7.76
C SER A 250 -7.29 12.30 6.25
N VAL A 251 -7.81 11.34 5.49
CA VAL A 251 -7.71 11.39 4.01
C VAL A 251 -8.44 12.61 3.47
N ARG A 252 -9.68 12.86 3.90
CA ARG A 252 -10.48 13.99 3.41
C ARG A 252 -9.79 15.33 3.64
N TYR A 253 -9.31 15.59 4.85
CA TYR A 253 -8.76 16.91 5.20
C TYR A 253 -7.25 17.06 4.91
N LEU A 254 -6.42 16.04 5.15
CA LEU A 254 -4.98 16.14 4.87
C LEU A 254 -4.65 15.89 3.39
N VAL A 255 -5.37 14.98 2.72
CA VAL A 255 -5.02 14.59 1.35
C VAL A 255 -5.84 15.39 0.34
N GLU A 256 -7.17 15.38 0.47
CA GLU A 256 -8.03 16.02 -0.55
C GLU A 256 -8.01 17.55 -0.48
N ASP A 257 -8.11 18.12 0.73
CA ASP A 257 -8.18 19.58 0.88
C ASP A 257 -6.79 20.25 0.87
N TRP A 258 -5.78 19.66 1.51
CA TRP A 258 -4.44 20.26 1.63
C TRP A 258 -3.50 19.86 0.48
N LEU A 259 -3.38 18.56 0.20
CA LEU A 259 -2.41 18.03 -0.78
C LEU A 259 -2.85 18.32 -2.23
N ARG A 260 -4.12 18.08 -2.55
CA ARG A 260 -4.68 18.25 -3.90
C ARG A 260 -4.66 19.70 -4.39
N GLY A 261 -4.63 20.68 -3.47
CA GLY A 261 -4.45 22.09 -3.78
C GLY A 261 -3.03 22.47 -4.22
N SER A 262 -2.03 21.61 -3.96
CA SER A 262 -0.62 21.86 -4.27
C SER A 262 -0.10 21.12 -5.51
N VAL A 263 -0.63 19.92 -5.78
CA VAL A 263 -0.22 19.07 -6.92
C VAL A 263 -1.47 18.45 -7.53
N THR A 264 -1.83 18.87 -8.74
CA THR A 264 -3.07 18.42 -9.43
C THR A 264 -2.84 17.27 -10.41
N PHE A 265 -1.59 16.85 -10.62
CA PHE A 265 -1.21 15.86 -11.64
C PHE A 265 -1.23 14.40 -11.15
N VAL A 266 -1.46 14.16 -9.85
CA VAL A 266 -1.42 12.82 -9.25
C VAL A 266 -2.82 12.44 -8.79
N ASP A 267 -3.28 11.24 -9.13
CA ASP A 267 -4.50 10.68 -8.55
C ASP A 267 -4.20 10.24 -7.11
N TYR A 268 -4.88 10.87 -6.16
CA TYR A 268 -4.67 10.63 -4.74
C TYR A 268 -5.77 9.74 -4.18
N ILE A 269 -5.42 8.95 -3.16
CA ILE A 269 -6.37 8.20 -2.37
C ILE A 269 -7.47 9.14 -1.87
N SER A 270 -8.69 8.65 -1.99
CA SER A 270 -9.91 9.38 -1.68
C SER A 270 -10.62 8.77 -0.48
N GLY A 271 -11.65 9.46 0.02
CA GLY A 271 -12.52 8.90 1.04
C GLY A 271 -13.16 7.55 0.65
N ALA A 272 -13.28 7.25 -0.65
CA ALA A 272 -13.80 5.96 -1.14
C ALA A 272 -12.83 4.80 -0.88
N ASP A 273 -11.53 5.03 -0.99
CA ASP A 273 -10.53 3.99 -0.71
C ASP A 273 -10.56 3.59 0.78
N VAL A 274 -10.82 4.56 1.67
CA VAL A 274 -11.02 4.27 3.10
C VAL A 274 -12.26 3.38 3.33
N LEU A 275 -13.34 3.60 2.58
CA LEU A 275 -14.54 2.76 2.65
C LEU A 275 -14.27 1.34 2.16
N THR A 276 -13.32 1.13 1.24
CA THR A 276 -12.90 -0.23 0.86
C THR A 276 -12.05 -0.94 1.92
N VAL A 277 -11.27 -0.18 2.71
CA VAL A 277 -10.41 -0.72 3.79
C VAL A 277 -11.21 -0.95 5.09
N ALA A 278 -12.24 -0.15 5.35
CA ALA A 278 -13.01 -0.19 6.60
C ALA A 278 -13.60 -1.58 6.96
N PRO A 279 -14.17 -2.37 6.03
CA PRO A 279 -14.63 -3.73 6.32
C PRO A 279 -13.51 -4.65 6.81
N TRP A 280 -12.30 -4.51 6.27
CA TRP A 280 -11.14 -5.29 6.69
C TRP A 280 -10.69 -4.91 8.10
N LEU A 281 -10.70 -3.63 8.45
CA LEU A 281 -10.40 -3.18 9.81
C LEU A 281 -11.41 -3.74 10.83
N LEU A 282 -12.70 -3.76 10.48
CA LEU A 282 -13.73 -4.38 11.31
C LEU A 282 -13.52 -5.90 11.44
N ALA A 283 -13.19 -6.59 10.34
CA ALA A 283 -12.88 -8.01 10.37
C ALA A 283 -11.68 -8.32 11.27
N ILE A 284 -10.61 -7.52 11.19
CA ILE A 284 -9.44 -7.63 12.07
C ILE A 284 -9.85 -7.41 13.53
N ALA A 285 -10.65 -6.39 13.83
CA ALA A 285 -11.12 -6.12 15.19
C ALA A 285 -11.92 -7.28 15.80
N VAL A 286 -12.83 -7.86 15.02
CA VAL A 286 -13.59 -9.06 15.41
C VAL A 286 -12.65 -10.25 15.60
N GLY A 287 -11.65 -10.41 14.71
CA GLY A 287 -10.60 -11.42 14.84
C GLY A 287 -9.79 -11.28 16.13
N LEU A 288 -9.37 -10.07 16.48
CA LEU A 288 -8.65 -9.79 17.74
C LEU A 288 -9.49 -10.13 18.96
N ALA A 289 -10.77 -9.76 18.96
CA ALA A 289 -11.69 -10.10 20.04
C ALA A 289 -11.88 -11.63 20.18
N ALA A 290 -12.02 -12.33 19.05
CA ALA A 290 -12.11 -13.79 19.03
C ALA A 290 -10.83 -14.45 19.57
N LEU A 291 -9.66 -14.02 19.09
CA LEU A 291 -8.34 -14.49 19.53
C LEU A 291 -8.11 -14.25 21.02
N ALA A 292 -8.43 -13.06 21.53
CA ALA A 292 -8.31 -12.75 22.95
C ALA A 292 -9.24 -13.64 23.80
N SER A 293 -10.44 -13.93 23.30
CA SER A 293 -11.36 -14.83 24.01
C SER A 293 -10.88 -16.28 24.03
N LEU A 294 -10.31 -16.78 22.92
CA LEU A 294 -9.67 -18.10 22.84
C LEU A 294 -8.47 -18.19 23.80
N ALA A 295 -7.64 -17.16 23.85
CA ALA A 295 -6.50 -17.07 24.78
C ALA A 295 -6.96 -17.07 26.25
N THR A 296 -8.17 -16.59 26.53
CA THR A 296 -8.77 -16.59 27.86
C THR A 296 -9.33 -17.98 28.23
N LEU A 297 -10.04 -18.63 27.31
CA LEU A 297 -10.63 -19.96 27.49
C LEU A 297 -9.56 -21.06 27.58
N GLY A 298 -8.56 -21.06 26.69
CA GLY A 298 -7.56 -22.12 26.56
C GLY A 298 -6.56 -22.23 27.72
N ARG A 299 -6.37 -21.16 28.50
CA ARG A 299 -5.50 -21.19 29.69
C ARG A 299 -6.16 -21.86 30.91
N TYR A 300 -7.49 -21.90 30.99
CA TYR A 300 -8.20 -22.43 32.16
C TYR A 300 -8.62 -23.90 32.03
N THR A 301 -8.48 -24.51 30.86
CA THR A 301 -8.73 -25.96 30.66
C THR A 301 -7.52 -26.83 30.98
N ARG A 302 -6.36 -26.24 31.28
CA ARG A 302 -5.16 -26.94 31.75
C ARG A 302 -4.97 -26.91 33.28
N ALA A 303 -5.95 -26.39 34.03
CA ALA A 303 -5.92 -26.31 35.50
C ALA A 303 -7.14 -27.02 36.10
#